data_AF-A0A0F4GD19-F1
#
_entry.id   AF-A0A0F4GD19-F1
#
_cell.length_a   1.000
_cell.length_b   1.000
_cell.length_c   1.000
_cell.angle_alpha   90.00
_cell.angle_beta   90.00
_cell.angle_gamma   90.00
#
_symmetry.space_group_name_H-M   'P 1'
#
loop_
_entity.id
_entity.type
_entity.pdbx_description
1 polymer ?
#
loop_
_entity_poly.entity_id
_entity_poly.type
_entity_poly.pdbx_seq_one_letter_code
_entity_poly.pdbx_strand_id
1 'polypeptide(L)'
;MSEMSNSRSVELRVDLSKVMDENARELDAQDKGSQPAISSNAFETHGPNKVIFAYLSSRYPTFVRLTAIRDKGWLSSKGDEHFKKQRATAVRPTAKVEKGFFNCMIQNGNELQVVTGGFDITRTSPPPERILDLCMAPGAFLQVALEFNPLATAKAFTLPVENGGHATRIKSHTRFGGRVDLTYQDITLMAADMGVTTIPASHPEAATLLTVRQIPADELFDLVICDGQVLRGHDRAEWREQNEARRLVSTQLALGLEHLREEGTMIVLLHKIERWEVLKLLYHFNKFSDVSVFKPERIHASRSSFYLVAKKVQSHSEAARAVLQEWKKEWEVTTFGRAEEIEEVLEKDDEKVKEVLQEFADKLGELGEIVWRIQANALETSKWMKK
;
A
#
# COMPACT_ATOMS: atom_id res chain seq x y z
N MET A 1 9.20 21.21 -63.45
CA MET A 1 8.16 22.08 -62.85
C MET A 1 7.25 21.15 -62.07
N SER A 2 7.53 20.74 -60.82
CA SER A 2 7.77 21.54 -59.60
C SER A 2 6.68 22.59 -59.41
N GLU A 3 5.85 22.43 -58.38
CA GLU A 3 5.50 23.42 -57.33
C GLU A 3 4.53 22.78 -56.31
N MET A 4 5.01 22.51 -55.08
CA MET A 4 4.84 23.30 -53.83
C MET A 4 3.52 23.02 -53.10
N SER A 5 3.51 22.20 -52.03
CA SER A 5 3.86 22.52 -50.64
C SER A 5 2.94 23.56 -49.99
N ASN A 6 2.16 23.15 -48.98
CA ASN A 6 2.25 23.82 -47.68
C ASN A 6 1.84 22.91 -46.51
N SER A 7 2.86 22.41 -45.83
CA SER A 7 2.81 21.90 -44.46
C SER A 7 2.76 23.08 -43.49
N ARG A 8 1.86 23.04 -42.50
CA ARG A 8 2.05 23.70 -41.19
C ARG A 8 1.45 22.85 -40.09
N SER A 9 2.13 21.77 -39.73
CA SER A 9 2.03 21.19 -38.39
C SER A 9 2.87 22.04 -37.46
N VAL A 10 2.20 22.79 -36.57
CA VAL A 10 2.86 23.47 -35.45
C VAL A 10 3.22 22.41 -34.42
N GLU A 11 4.46 21.91 -34.45
CA GLU A 11 5.05 21.16 -33.34
C GLU A 11 5.30 22.12 -32.17
N LEU A 12 4.38 22.16 -31.22
CA LEU A 12 4.68 22.60 -29.86
C LEU A 12 5.37 21.44 -29.13
N ARG A 13 6.68 21.26 -29.35
CA ARG A 13 7.53 20.45 -28.47
C ARG A 13 7.79 21.23 -27.18
N VAL A 14 6.80 21.23 -26.31
CA VAL A 14 7.07 21.49 -24.89
C VAL A 14 7.89 20.30 -24.41
N ASP A 15 9.11 20.55 -23.91
CA ASP A 15 9.94 19.57 -23.24
C ASP A 15 9.22 19.14 -21.96
N LEU A 16 8.34 18.14 -22.10
CA LEU A 16 7.49 17.61 -21.04
C LEU A 16 8.36 17.20 -19.85
N SER A 17 9.60 16.74 -20.06
CA SER A 17 10.51 16.36 -18.97
C SER A 17 10.84 17.54 -18.05
N LYS A 18 11.04 18.75 -18.59
CA LYS A 18 11.34 19.96 -17.80
C LYS A 18 10.11 20.53 -17.11
N VAL A 19 8.97 20.56 -17.80
CA VAL A 19 7.69 21.00 -17.20
C VAL A 19 7.24 20.01 -16.13
N MET A 20 7.53 18.71 -16.30
CA MET A 20 7.26 17.67 -15.31
C MET A 20 8.21 17.76 -14.11
N ASP A 21 9.49 18.09 -14.31
CA ASP A 21 10.46 18.27 -13.21
C ASP A 21 10.20 19.56 -12.41
N GLU A 22 9.75 20.64 -13.04
CA GLU A 22 9.35 21.87 -12.35
C GLU A 22 8.05 21.69 -11.55
N ASN A 23 7.04 21.05 -12.15
CA ASN A 23 5.80 20.71 -11.43
C ASN A 23 6.05 19.71 -10.29
N ALA A 24 6.93 18.71 -10.47
CA ALA A 24 7.31 17.78 -9.41
C ALA A 24 8.03 18.50 -8.25
N ARG A 25 8.91 19.48 -8.52
CA ARG A 25 9.62 20.25 -7.48
C ARG A 25 8.72 21.24 -6.74
N GLU A 26 7.75 21.85 -7.41
CA GLU A 26 6.77 22.74 -6.77
C GLU A 26 5.71 21.96 -5.96
N LEU A 27 5.32 20.77 -6.44
CA LEU A 27 4.36 19.91 -5.75
C LEU A 27 5.00 19.11 -4.61
N ASP A 28 6.26 18.68 -4.68
CA ASP A 28 6.98 18.05 -3.55
C ASP A 28 7.19 19.04 -2.37
N ALA A 29 7.14 20.34 -2.64
CA ALA A 29 7.07 21.36 -1.59
C ALA A 29 5.70 21.42 -0.87
N GLN A 30 4.64 20.93 -1.51
CA GLN A 30 3.22 21.05 -1.10
C GLN A 30 2.52 19.70 -0.82
N ASP A 31 3.06 18.59 -1.31
CA ASP A 31 2.49 17.25 -1.22
C ASP A 31 3.20 16.44 -0.13
N LYS A 32 2.54 16.42 1.01
CA LYS A 32 3.14 16.18 2.31
C LYS A 32 2.17 15.38 3.17
N GLY A 33 1.81 14.19 2.68
CA GLY A 33 0.90 13.25 3.34
C GLY A 33 1.58 12.11 4.11
N SER A 34 0.98 11.78 5.26
CA SER A 34 0.90 10.51 5.99
C SER A 34 2.17 9.72 6.35
N GLN A 35 2.68 9.94 7.58
CA GLN A 35 3.37 8.91 8.37
C GLN A 35 2.99 9.00 9.86
N PRO A 36 2.90 7.86 10.57
CA PRO A 36 2.83 7.82 12.02
C PRO A 36 4.18 8.20 12.66
N ALA A 37 4.29 9.39 13.23
CA ALA A 37 4.88 9.61 14.54
C ALA A 37 4.16 8.73 15.57
N ILE A 38 4.68 7.52 15.79
CA ILE A 38 4.67 6.85 17.07
C ILE A 38 6.08 6.29 17.30
N SER A 39 6.67 6.81 18.38
CA SER A 39 7.79 6.33 19.17
C SER A 39 9.19 6.30 18.57
N SER A 40 10.09 6.90 19.35
CA SER A 40 11.53 6.70 19.52
C SER A 40 12.17 5.42 18.95
N ASN A 41 13.51 5.37 18.95
CA ASN A 41 14.38 4.19 18.79
C ASN A 41 14.02 2.95 19.64
N ALA A 42 12.88 2.93 20.35
CA ALA A 42 12.25 1.72 20.88
C ALA A 42 11.93 0.67 19.80
N PHE A 43 11.75 1.05 18.53
CA PHE A 43 11.52 0.11 17.41
C PHE A 43 12.71 -0.85 17.16
N GLU A 44 13.94 -0.43 17.50
CA GLU A 44 15.20 -1.12 17.18
C GLU A 44 15.73 -1.99 18.33
N THR A 45 15.07 -1.99 19.49
CA THR A 45 15.66 -2.48 20.74
C THR A 45 15.04 -3.77 21.30
N HIS A 46 13.95 -4.28 20.73
CA HIS A 46 13.22 -5.45 21.26
C HIS A 46 12.72 -6.42 20.16
N GLY A 47 12.76 -7.72 20.45
CA GLY A 47 12.22 -8.82 19.63
C GLY A 47 12.86 -8.96 18.23
N PRO A 48 12.11 -9.49 17.24
CA PRO A 48 12.61 -9.77 15.89
C PRO A 48 13.34 -8.64 15.19
N ASN A 49 12.83 -7.42 15.36
CA ASN A 49 13.35 -6.27 14.65
C ASN A 49 14.79 -5.98 15.06
N LYS A 50 15.19 -6.32 16.30
CA LYS A 50 16.57 -6.19 16.75
C LYS A 50 17.50 -7.16 16.00
N VAL A 51 17.07 -8.41 15.82
CA VAL A 51 17.84 -9.43 15.08
C VAL A 51 17.98 -9.02 13.62
N ILE A 52 16.88 -8.61 12.98
CA ILE A 52 16.86 -8.13 11.58
C ILE A 52 17.76 -6.90 11.43
N PHE A 53 17.63 -5.92 12.33
CA PHE A 53 18.43 -4.71 12.29
C PHE A 53 19.93 -5.01 12.39
N ALA A 54 20.34 -5.89 13.32
CA ALA A 54 21.72 -6.31 13.45
C ALA A 54 22.23 -7.02 12.19
N TYR A 55 21.42 -7.93 11.63
CA TYR A 55 21.74 -8.65 10.40
C TYR A 55 21.94 -7.71 9.21
N LEU A 56 21.02 -6.77 9.01
CA LEU A 56 21.05 -5.83 7.90
C LEU A 56 22.18 -4.83 8.05
N SER A 57 22.40 -4.32 9.26
CA SER A 57 23.47 -3.35 9.54
C SER A 57 24.86 -3.91 9.30
N SER A 58 25.06 -5.21 9.50
CA SER A 58 26.36 -5.85 9.26
C SER A 58 26.65 -6.12 7.77
N ARG A 59 25.66 -5.99 6.89
CA ARG A 59 25.75 -6.45 5.48
C ARG A 59 25.44 -5.38 4.44
N TYR A 60 24.55 -4.44 4.73
CA TYR A 60 24.05 -3.49 3.73
C TYR A 60 24.41 -2.05 4.13
N PRO A 61 25.49 -1.48 3.56
CA PRO A 61 25.90 -0.10 3.84
C PRO A 61 24.80 0.93 3.55
N THR A 62 23.98 0.69 2.53
CA THR A 62 22.84 1.55 2.17
C THR A 62 21.79 1.58 3.28
N PHE A 63 21.52 0.45 3.93
CA PHE A 63 20.62 0.39 5.09
C PHE A 63 21.20 1.20 6.26
N VAL A 64 22.47 1.00 6.60
CA VAL A 64 23.16 1.75 7.67
C VAL A 64 23.09 3.26 7.40
N ARG A 65 23.36 3.67 6.15
CA ARG A 65 23.24 5.06 5.71
C ARG A 65 21.82 5.60 5.94
N LEU A 66 20.80 4.87 5.50
CA LEU A 66 19.40 5.28 5.68
C LEU A 66 19.03 5.45 7.17
N THR A 67 19.42 4.50 8.02
CA THR A 67 19.17 4.56 9.46
C THR A 67 19.80 5.82 10.06
N ALA A 68 21.08 6.08 9.77
CA ALA A 68 21.77 7.27 10.26
C ALA A 68 21.11 8.59 9.80
N ILE A 69 20.54 8.62 8.58
CA ILE A 69 19.79 9.78 8.08
C ILE A 69 18.46 9.94 8.83
N ARG A 70 17.74 8.84 9.07
CA ARG A 70 16.48 8.86 9.82
C ARG A 70 16.69 9.34 11.26
N ASP A 71 17.76 8.88 11.92
CA ASP A 71 18.13 9.34 13.27
C ASP A 71 18.35 10.85 13.31
N LYS A 72 19.10 11.40 12.34
CA LYS A 72 19.31 12.85 12.22
C LYS A 72 18.00 13.60 12.01
N GLY A 73 17.10 13.03 11.20
CA GLY A 73 15.79 13.62 10.95
C GLY A 73 14.90 13.66 12.20
N TRP A 74 14.95 12.61 13.03
CA TRP A 74 14.21 12.53 14.29
C TRP A 74 14.70 13.54 15.33
N LEU A 75 15.99 13.86 15.33
CA LEU A 75 16.58 14.87 16.22
C LEU A 75 16.41 16.31 15.72
N SER A 76 15.77 16.52 14.55
CA SER A 76 15.63 17.84 13.92
C SER A 76 14.29 18.50 14.28
N SER A 77 14.33 19.63 14.99
CA SER A 77 13.15 20.46 15.27
C SER A 77 12.48 20.99 14.00
N LYS A 78 13.26 21.28 12.94
CA LYS A 78 12.74 21.63 11.61
C LYS A 78 12.01 20.45 10.97
N GLY A 79 12.49 19.22 11.18
CA GLY A 79 11.80 18.00 10.78
C GLY A 79 10.46 17.87 11.49
N ASP A 80 10.43 18.09 12.81
CA ASP A 80 9.20 18.05 13.60
C ASP A 80 8.16 19.07 13.14
N GLU A 81 8.56 20.32 12.95
CA GLU A 81 7.68 21.38 12.42
C GLU A 81 7.17 21.04 11.02
N HIS A 82 8.06 20.55 10.16
CA HIS A 82 7.72 20.10 8.82
C HIS A 82 6.61 19.06 8.89
N PHE A 83 6.85 17.92 9.56
CA PHE A 83 5.89 16.82 9.69
C PHE A 83 4.64 17.22 10.49
N LYS A 84 4.71 18.19 11.40
CA LYS A 84 3.52 18.74 12.09
C LYS A 84 2.62 19.51 11.13
N LYS A 85 3.19 20.38 10.29
CA LYS A 85 2.44 21.10 9.26
C LYS A 85 1.84 20.15 8.23
N GLN A 86 2.60 19.12 7.84
CA GLN A 86 2.11 18.03 6.97
C GLN A 86 0.85 17.38 7.54
N ARG A 87 0.91 16.96 8.82
CA ARG A 87 -0.22 16.31 9.51
C ARG A 87 -1.45 17.21 9.55
N ALA A 88 -1.29 18.50 9.86
CA ALA A 88 -2.41 19.43 9.91
C ALA A 88 -3.14 19.55 8.56
N THR A 89 -2.39 19.60 7.44
CA THR A 89 -2.97 19.65 6.10
C THR A 89 -3.69 18.37 5.71
N ALA A 90 -3.17 17.20 6.09
CA ALA A 90 -3.77 15.90 5.77
C ALA A 90 -5.12 15.67 6.48
N VAL A 91 -5.31 16.25 7.68
CA VAL A 91 -6.56 16.09 8.45
C VAL A 91 -7.72 16.91 7.85
N ARG A 92 -7.43 18.05 7.19
CA ARG A 92 -8.45 18.88 6.53
C ARG A 92 -7.92 19.42 5.19
N PRO A 93 -7.81 18.56 4.16
CA PRO A 93 -7.31 18.99 2.88
C PRO A 93 -8.32 19.90 2.17
N THR A 94 -7.81 20.91 1.46
CA THR A 94 -8.64 21.70 0.55
C THR A 94 -8.85 20.93 -0.75
N ALA A 95 -9.93 21.22 -1.50
CA ALA A 95 -10.18 20.58 -2.79
C ALA A 95 -9.01 20.69 -3.80
N LYS A 96 -8.22 21.77 -3.71
CA LYS A 96 -7.00 21.97 -4.51
C LYS A 96 -5.90 20.99 -4.09
N VAL A 97 -5.69 20.81 -2.79
CA VAL A 97 -4.71 19.86 -2.25
C VAL A 97 -5.07 18.43 -2.61
N GLU A 98 -6.34 18.05 -2.48
CA GLU A 98 -6.82 16.71 -2.88
C GLU A 98 -6.60 16.44 -4.38
N LYS A 99 -6.85 17.44 -5.24
CA LYS A 99 -6.60 17.31 -6.68
C LYS A 99 -5.10 17.17 -6.98
N GLY A 100 -4.27 17.93 -6.28
CA GLY A 100 -2.81 17.82 -6.37
C GLY A 100 -2.32 16.43 -5.99
N PHE A 101 -2.76 15.92 -4.83
CA PHE A 101 -2.43 14.58 -4.33
C PHE A 101 -2.88 13.49 -5.30
N PHE A 102 -4.11 13.56 -5.81
CA PHE A 102 -4.62 12.62 -6.81
C PHE A 102 -3.70 12.54 -8.04
N ASN A 103 -3.33 13.69 -8.61
CA ASN A 103 -2.43 13.74 -9.76
C ASN A 103 -1.02 13.19 -9.44
N CYS A 104 -0.52 13.41 -8.22
CA CYS A 104 0.74 12.84 -7.77
C CYS A 104 0.66 11.31 -7.69
N MET A 105 -0.46 10.77 -7.18
CA MET A 105 -0.67 9.32 -7.15
C MET A 105 -0.84 8.72 -8.56
N ILE A 106 -1.41 9.46 -9.52
CA ILE A 106 -1.41 9.03 -10.94
C ILE A 106 0.02 8.91 -11.48
N GLN A 107 0.92 9.83 -11.13
CA GLN A 107 2.32 9.75 -11.55
C GLN A 107 3.02 8.53 -10.94
N ASN A 108 2.81 8.27 -9.64
CA ASN A 108 3.32 7.07 -8.99
C ASN A 108 2.79 5.78 -9.63
N GLY A 109 1.51 5.74 -10.00
CA GLY A 109 0.94 4.59 -10.71
C GLY A 109 1.59 4.36 -12.08
N ASN A 110 1.81 5.43 -12.86
CA ASN A 110 2.51 5.32 -14.14
C ASN A 110 3.97 4.87 -13.98
N GLU A 111 4.68 5.38 -12.97
CA GLU A 111 6.05 4.95 -12.64
C GLU A 111 6.07 3.46 -12.22
N LEU A 112 5.14 3.04 -11.36
CA LEU A 112 4.97 1.64 -10.96
C LEU A 112 4.80 0.75 -12.18
N GLN A 113 3.93 1.14 -13.11
CA GLN A 113 3.66 0.39 -14.33
C GLN A 113 4.89 0.30 -15.23
N VAL A 114 5.60 1.41 -15.44
CA VAL A 114 6.81 1.41 -16.27
C VAL A 114 7.90 0.52 -15.69
N VAL A 115 8.09 0.56 -14.36
CA VAL A 115 9.17 -0.17 -13.68
C VAL A 115 8.87 -1.66 -13.53
N THR A 116 7.62 -2.00 -13.21
CA THR A 116 7.26 -3.36 -12.79
C THR A 116 6.30 -4.06 -13.75
N GLY A 117 5.59 -3.34 -14.61
CA GLY A 117 4.43 -3.84 -15.36
C GLY A 117 3.31 -4.33 -14.43
N GLY A 118 3.21 -3.80 -13.21
CA GLY A 118 2.36 -4.33 -12.15
C GLY A 118 0.86 -4.33 -12.48
N PHE A 119 0.41 -3.49 -13.42
CA PHE A 119 -0.98 -3.46 -13.86
C PHE A 119 -1.26 -4.35 -15.07
N ASP A 120 -0.27 -5.03 -15.65
CA ASP A 120 -0.50 -5.88 -16.83
C ASP A 120 -1.37 -7.08 -16.48
N ILE A 121 -2.52 -7.21 -17.16
CA ILE A 121 -3.33 -8.43 -17.14
C ILE A 121 -3.00 -9.25 -18.38
N THR A 122 -2.21 -10.33 -18.22
CA THR A 122 -1.61 -11.06 -19.35
C THR A 122 -2.41 -12.28 -19.82
N ARG A 123 -3.65 -12.45 -19.39
CA ARG A 123 -4.44 -13.65 -19.72
C ARG A 123 -4.98 -13.57 -21.15
N THR A 124 -4.91 -14.70 -21.84
CA THR A 124 -5.26 -14.84 -23.26
C THR A 124 -6.70 -15.32 -23.52
N SER A 125 -7.44 -15.69 -22.46
CA SER A 125 -8.73 -16.37 -22.56
C SER A 125 -9.80 -15.73 -21.67
N PRO A 126 -11.10 -15.82 -22.03
CA PRO A 126 -12.21 -15.37 -21.19
C PRO A 126 -12.20 -16.05 -19.81
N PRO A 127 -12.84 -15.46 -18.77
CA PRO A 127 -13.76 -14.31 -18.74
C PRO A 127 -13.10 -12.91 -18.85
N PRO A 128 -13.89 -11.82 -18.93
CA PRO A 128 -13.38 -10.45 -18.98
C PRO A 128 -12.36 -10.16 -17.87
N GLU A 129 -11.43 -9.26 -18.15
CA GLU A 129 -10.44 -8.79 -17.19
C GLU A 129 -11.12 -8.09 -16.01
N ARG A 130 -10.70 -8.44 -14.79
CA ARG A 130 -11.30 -7.91 -13.57
C ARG A 130 -10.26 -7.41 -12.59
N ILE A 131 -10.53 -6.23 -12.04
CA ILE A 131 -9.69 -5.57 -11.03
C ILE A 131 -10.46 -5.46 -9.72
N LEU A 132 -9.81 -5.76 -8.59
CA LEU A 132 -10.31 -5.44 -7.26
C LEU A 132 -9.44 -4.34 -6.66
N ASP A 133 -10.04 -3.24 -6.22
CA ASP A 133 -9.33 -2.19 -5.46
C ASP A 133 -9.92 -2.05 -4.06
N LEU A 134 -9.12 -2.45 -3.07
CA LEU A 134 -9.44 -2.36 -1.66
C LEU A 134 -8.84 -1.06 -1.11
N CYS A 135 -9.72 -0.20 -0.59
CA CYS A 135 -9.41 1.17 -0.15
C CYS A 135 -9.08 2.12 -1.31
N MET A 136 -9.95 2.11 -2.33
CA MET A 136 -9.72 2.77 -3.61
C MET A 136 -9.58 4.30 -3.55
N ALA A 137 -10.30 5.00 -2.66
CA ALA A 137 -10.36 6.46 -2.73
C ALA A 137 -8.97 7.11 -2.54
N PRO A 138 -8.60 8.09 -3.38
CA PRO A 138 -9.43 8.78 -4.38
C PRO A 138 -9.55 8.10 -5.76
N GLY A 139 -8.82 7.01 -6.01
CA GLY A 139 -8.94 6.15 -7.21
C GLY A 139 -7.80 6.26 -8.20
N ALA A 140 -6.65 6.80 -7.81
CA ALA A 140 -5.56 7.07 -8.75
C ALA A 140 -4.96 5.77 -9.33
N PHE A 141 -4.63 4.79 -8.50
CA PHE A 141 -4.04 3.53 -8.96
C PHE A 141 -5.02 2.73 -9.83
N LEU A 142 -6.29 2.61 -9.40
CA LEU A 142 -7.32 1.99 -10.23
C LEU A 142 -7.51 2.71 -11.57
N GLN A 143 -7.48 4.05 -11.59
CA GLN A 143 -7.57 4.79 -12.85
C GLN A 143 -6.43 4.40 -13.79
N VAL A 144 -5.18 4.39 -13.31
CA VAL A 144 -4.02 4.00 -14.14
C VAL A 144 -4.18 2.55 -14.60
N ALA A 145 -4.57 1.64 -13.72
CA ALA A 145 -4.81 0.24 -14.10
C ALA A 145 -5.86 0.09 -15.20
N LEU A 146 -6.96 0.85 -15.16
CA LEU A 146 -8.00 0.84 -16.20
C LEU A 146 -7.61 1.58 -17.50
N GLU A 147 -6.55 2.39 -17.48
CA GLU A 147 -5.93 2.98 -18.67
C GLU A 147 -5.10 1.95 -19.42
N PHE A 148 -4.34 1.12 -18.70
CA PHE A 148 -3.54 0.03 -19.27
C PHE A 148 -4.37 -1.21 -19.65
N ASN A 149 -5.52 -1.40 -19.01
CA ASN A 149 -6.45 -2.50 -19.30
C ASN A 149 -7.79 -1.95 -19.80
N PRO A 150 -7.93 -1.62 -21.10
CA PRO A 150 -9.09 -0.92 -21.63
C PRO A 150 -10.37 -1.75 -21.61
N LEU A 151 -10.26 -3.08 -21.54
CA LEU A 151 -11.41 -4.00 -21.48
C LEU A 151 -11.78 -4.40 -20.05
N ALA A 152 -10.94 -4.07 -19.07
CA ALA A 152 -11.19 -4.42 -17.69
C ALA A 152 -12.37 -3.66 -17.08
N THR A 153 -13.05 -4.36 -16.19
CA THR A 153 -14.00 -3.79 -15.23
C THR A 153 -13.44 -3.95 -13.82
N ALA A 154 -13.91 -3.14 -12.88
CA ALA A 154 -13.41 -3.16 -11.52
C ALA A 154 -14.53 -3.24 -10.49
N LYS A 155 -14.24 -3.93 -9.39
CA LYS A 155 -14.97 -3.81 -8.13
C LYS A 155 -14.09 -3.03 -7.16
N ALA A 156 -14.64 -2.05 -6.47
CA ALA A 156 -13.88 -1.17 -5.60
C ALA A 156 -14.60 -0.96 -4.28
N PHE A 157 -13.85 -1.00 -3.19
CA PHE A 157 -14.33 -0.66 -1.85
C PHE A 157 -13.58 0.53 -1.30
N THR A 158 -14.28 1.45 -0.67
CA THR A 158 -13.66 2.57 0.04
C THR A 158 -14.42 2.95 1.30
N LEU A 159 -13.72 3.47 2.29
CA LEU A 159 -14.35 3.95 3.51
C LEU A 159 -15.33 5.10 3.19
N PRO A 160 -16.54 5.12 3.77
CA PRO A 160 -17.47 6.25 3.66
C PRO A 160 -16.86 7.56 4.19
N VAL A 161 -17.21 8.69 3.58
CA VAL A 161 -16.64 10.01 3.93
C VAL A 161 -17.04 10.43 5.34
N GLU A 162 -18.27 10.12 5.73
CA GLU A 162 -18.80 10.32 7.08
C GLU A 162 -18.02 9.56 8.16
N ASN A 163 -17.32 8.49 7.78
CA ASN A 163 -16.50 7.68 8.67
C ASN A 163 -15.00 8.05 8.58
N GLY A 164 -14.67 9.20 7.97
CA GLY A 164 -13.30 9.67 7.77
C GLY A 164 -12.68 9.28 6.43
N GLY A 165 -13.43 8.63 5.53
CA GLY A 165 -12.97 8.29 4.19
C GLY A 165 -12.75 9.51 3.28
N HIS A 166 -12.06 9.29 2.15
CA HIS A 166 -11.82 10.31 1.13
C HIS A 166 -12.89 10.30 0.04
N ALA A 167 -13.17 11.48 -0.54
CA ALA A 167 -14.03 11.58 -1.71
C ALA A 167 -13.37 10.94 -2.94
N THR A 168 -14.16 10.22 -3.74
CA THR A 168 -13.67 9.56 -4.96
C THR A 168 -13.61 10.51 -6.15
N ARG A 169 -12.63 10.28 -7.03
CA ARG A 169 -12.46 10.98 -8.30
C ARG A 169 -13.01 10.18 -9.48
N ILE A 170 -13.07 8.85 -9.36
CA ILE A 170 -13.81 8.00 -10.30
C ILE A 170 -15.30 8.09 -9.94
N LYS A 171 -16.06 8.80 -10.77
CA LYS A 171 -17.53 8.97 -10.62
C LYS A 171 -18.25 8.43 -11.84
N SER A 172 -19.55 8.14 -11.73
CA SER A 172 -20.37 7.58 -12.81
C SER A 172 -20.26 8.33 -14.15
N HIS A 173 -20.15 9.66 -14.12
CA HIS A 173 -20.01 10.51 -15.31
C HIS A 173 -18.57 10.68 -15.84
N THR A 174 -17.58 10.09 -15.18
CA THR A 174 -16.17 10.14 -15.62
C THR A 174 -15.89 9.01 -16.62
N ARG A 175 -14.77 9.13 -17.37
CA ARG A 175 -14.32 8.14 -18.37
C ARG A 175 -14.33 6.68 -17.86
N PHE A 176 -14.06 6.48 -16.58
CA PHE A 176 -13.96 5.16 -15.95
C PHE A 176 -15.23 4.76 -15.18
N GLY A 177 -16.16 5.68 -14.96
CA GLY A 177 -17.32 5.50 -14.07
C GLY A 177 -18.18 4.29 -14.42
N GLY A 178 -18.47 4.08 -15.71
CA GLY A 178 -19.25 2.93 -16.17
C GLY A 178 -18.53 1.58 -16.08
N ARG A 179 -17.25 1.56 -15.68
CA ARG A 179 -16.43 0.35 -15.55
C ARG A 179 -16.12 -0.02 -14.09
N VAL A 180 -16.57 0.78 -13.12
CA VAL A 180 -16.25 0.59 -11.70
C VAL A 180 -17.54 0.40 -10.90
N ASP A 181 -17.70 -0.79 -10.34
CA ASP A 181 -18.67 -1.09 -9.28
C ASP A 181 -18.09 -0.64 -7.94
N LEU A 182 -18.50 0.53 -7.47
CA LEU A 182 -17.98 1.17 -6.26
C LEU A 182 -18.94 0.99 -5.08
N THR A 183 -18.45 0.37 -4.01
CA THR A 183 -19.15 0.27 -2.73
C THR A 183 -18.43 1.10 -1.66
N TYR A 184 -19.19 1.95 -0.95
CA TYR A 184 -18.69 2.64 0.24
C TYR A 184 -18.88 1.74 1.46
N GLN A 185 -17.81 1.06 1.88
CA GLN A 185 -17.83 0.10 2.97
C GLN A 185 -16.50 0.12 3.71
N ASP A 186 -16.59 0.08 5.04
CA ASP A 186 -15.46 -0.27 5.90
C ASP A 186 -15.18 -1.77 5.75
N ILE A 187 -14.12 -2.11 5.02
CA ILE A 187 -13.78 -3.51 4.73
C ILE A 187 -13.45 -4.30 5.99
N THR A 188 -12.99 -3.64 7.07
CA THR A 188 -12.66 -4.31 8.35
C THR A 188 -13.89 -4.84 9.09
N LEU A 189 -15.09 -4.48 8.63
CA LEU A 189 -16.37 -4.96 9.15
C LEU A 189 -16.96 -6.12 8.34
N MET A 190 -16.31 -6.57 7.25
CA MET A 190 -16.79 -7.66 6.38
C MET A 190 -16.59 -9.04 7.01
N ALA A 191 -17.30 -9.32 8.10
CA ALA A 191 -17.09 -10.53 8.91
C ALA A 191 -17.29 -11.84 8.12
N ALA A 192 -18.34 -11.92 7.29
CA ALA A 192 -18.62 -13.12 6.52
C ALA A 192 -17.60 -13.39 5.40
N ASP A 193 -17.03 -12.35 4.80
CA ASP A 193 -15.93 -12.48 3.85
C ASP A 193 -14.66 -12.99 4.59
N MET A 194 -14.46 -12.54 5.83
CA MET A 194 -13.40 -13.03 6.72
C MET A 194 -13.71 -14.40 7.38
N GLY A 195 -14.84 -15.04 7.05
CA GLY A 195 -15.19 -16.38 7.51
C GLY A 195 -16.00 -16.46 8.81
N VAL A 196 -16.47 -15.33 9.35
CA VAL A 196 -17.26 -15.26 10.59
C VAL A 196 -18.68 -14.82 10.28
N THR A 197 -19.65 -15.72 10.47
CA THR A 197 -21.08 -15.44 10.23
C THR A 197 -21.91 -15.30 11.50
N THR A 198 -21.35 -15.67 12.66
CA THR A 198 -22.01 -15.57 13.96
C THR A 198 -21.21 -14.62 14.84
N ILE A 199 -21.83 -13.50 15.22
CA ILE A 199 -21.19 -12.46 16.04
C ILE A 199 -21.72 -12.55 17.47
N PRO A 200 -20.86 -12.56 18.51
CA PRO A 200 -21.31 -12.53 19.89
C PRO A 200 -22.17 -11.29 20.16
N ALA A 201 -23.35 -11.47 20.76
CA ALA A 201 -24.27 -10.36 21.07
C ALA A 201 -23.66 -9.33 22.03
N SER A 202 -22.64 -9.71 22.80
CA SER A 202 -21.88 -8.84 23.70
C SER A 202 -20.84 -7.97 22.97
N HIS A 203 -20.56 -8.21 21.70
CA HIS A 203 -19.57 -7.45 20.95
C HIS A 203 -20.07 -6.01 20.67
N PRO A 204 -19.28 -4.96 20.94
CA PRO A 204 -19.72 -3.57 20.77
C PRO A 204 -20.19 -3.22 19.35
N GLU A 205 -19.61 -3.87 18.34
CA GLU A 205 -19.95 -3.71 16.91
C GLU A 205 -20.82 -4.87 16.36
N ALA A 206 -21.53 -5.62 17.22
CA ALA A 206 -22.34 -6.77 16.78
C ALA A 206 -23.37 -6.41 15.69
N ALA A 207 -23.91 -5.19 15.73
CA ALA A 207 -24.89 -4.70 14.76
C ALA A 207 -24.27 -4.17 13.44
N THR A 208 -22.96 -3.87 13.42
CA THR A 208 -22.29 -3.26 12.26
C THR A 208 -21.39 -4.26 11.51
N LEU A 209 -20.97 -5.35 12.15
CA LEU A 209 -20.25 -6.44 11.50
C LEU A 209 -21.16 -7.17 10.50
N LEU A 210 -20.70 -7.24 9.24
CA LEU A 210 -21.47 -7.77 8.12
C LEU A 210 -21.37 -9.29 8.07
N THR A 211 -22.48 -9.96 8.38
CA THR A 211 -22.61 -11.43 8.36
C THR A 211 -23.05 -11.99 7.01
N VAL A 212 -23.15 -11.14 5.99
CA VAL A 212 -23.40 -11.50 4.59
C VAL A 212 -22.18 -11.10 3.76
N ARG A 213 -21.71 -12.00 2.89
CA ARG A 213 -20.56 -11.74 2.02
C ARG A 213 -20.81 -10.55 1.09
N GLN A 214 -19.83 -9.67 1.00
CA GLN A 214 -19.81 -8.54 0.07
C GLN A 214 -19.15 -8.91 -1.26
N ILE A 215 -18.30 -9.94 -1.26
CA ILE A 215 -17.70 -10.53 -2.45
C ILE A 215 -18.14 -12.02 -2.53
N PRO A 216 -18.97 -12.40 -3.51
CA PRO A 216 -19.32 -13.80 -3.73
C PRO A 216 -18.08 -14.70 -3.88
N ALA A 217 -18.15 -15.93 -3.37
CA ALA A 217 -17.01 -16.85 -3.31
C ALA A 217 -16.42 -17.21 -4.68
N ASP A 218 -17.24 -17.19 -5.72
CA ASP A 218 -16.86 -17.45 -7.12
C ASP A 218 -16.40 -16.20 -7.87
N GLU A 219 -16.44 -15.03 -7.23
CA GLU A 219 -16.00 -13.79 -7.81
C GLU A 219 -14.48 -13.66 -7.73
N LEU A 220 -13.80 -13.80 -8.89
CA LEU A 220 -12.34 -13.75 -8.98
C LEU A 220 -11.82 -12.63 -9.88
N PHE A 221 -10.66 -12.09 -9.52
CA PHE A 221 -9.99 -10.94 -10.12
C PHE A 221 -8.60 -11.29 -10.67
N ASP A 222 -8.20 -10.65 -11.76
CA ASP A 222 -6.88 -10.83 -12.36
C ASP A 222 -5.82 -9.91 -11.72
N LEU A 223 -6.26 -8.76 -11.19
CA LEU A 223 -5.43 -7.77 -10.50
C LEU A 223 -6.10 -7.31 -9.21
N VAL A 224 -5.35 -7.28 -8.11
CA VAL A 224 -5.78 -6.74 -6.82
C VAL A 224 -4.87 -5.61 -6.39
N ILE A 225 -5.46 -4.50 -5.95
CA ILE A 225 -4.77 -3.34 -5.36
C ILE A 225 -5.18 -3.23 -3.90
N CYS A 226 -4.19 -3.19 -3.01
CA CYS A 226 -4.32 -3.02 -1.57
C CYS A 226 -3.53 -1.77 -1.14
N ASP A 227 -4.15 -0.59 -1.22
CA ASP A 227 -3.50 0.71 -0.95
C ASP A 227 -3.99 1.36 0.36
N GLY A 228 -4.74 0.61 1.17
CA GLY A 228 -5.39 1.09 2.38
C GLY A 228 -4.44 1.31 3.55
N GLN A 229 -4.62 2.43 4.23
CA GLN A 229 -3.96 2.75 5.49
C GLN A 229 -4.92 3.34 6.50
N VAL A 230 -4.63 3.11 7.77
CA VAL A 230 -5.24 3.84 8.86
C VAL A 230 -4.79 5.29 8.82
N LEU A 231 -5.74 6.20 8.60
CA LEU A 231 -5.50 7.63 8.69
C LEU A 231 -5.65 8.12 10.13
N ARG A 232 -4.98 9.23 10.43
CA ARG A 232 -5.05 9.86 11.75
C ARG A 232 -6.30 10.71 11.87
N GLY A 233 -6.90 10.69 13.06
CA GLY A 233 -8.07 11.52 13.37
C GLY A 233 -9.39 10.89 12.94
N HIS A 234 -9.40 9.61 12.56
CA HIS A 234 -10.63 8.83 12.54
C HIS A 234 -11.11 8.67 13.99
N ASP A 235 -12.37 8.98 14.23
CA ASP A 235 -13.00 8.68 15.50
C ASP A 235 -13.27 7.17 15.56
N ARG A 236 -12.73 6.50 16.57
CA ARG A 236 -12.81 5.05 16.72
C ARG A 236 -12.94 4.68 18.18
N ALA A 237 -13.62 3.56 18.42
CA ALA A 237 -13.66 2.97 19.74
C ALA A 237 -12.24 2.57 20.20
N GLU A 238 -11.95 2.78 21.49
CA GLU A 238 -10.63 2.57 22.08
C GLU A 238 -10.09 1.15 21.87
N TRP A 239 -10.97 0.14 21.98
CA TRP A 239 -10.62 -1.26 21.78
C TRP A 239 -10.16 -1.56 20.32
N ARG A 240 -10.65 -0.79 19.35
CA ARG A 240 -10.35 -0.94 17.92
C ARG A 240 -9.04 -0.26 17.57
N GLU A 241 -8.78 0.91 18.14
CA GLU A 241 -7.67 1.78 17.73
C GLU A 241 -6.29 1.10 17.80
N GLN A 242 -6.07 0.24 18.79
CA GLN A 242 -4.77 -0.45 18.96
C GLN A 242 -4.49 -1.48 17.85
N ASN A 243 -5.55 -2.09 17.30
CA ASN A 243 -5.42 -3.21 16.35
C ASN A 243 -5.90 -2.89 14.95
N GLU A 244 -6.45 -1.70 14.72
CA GLU A 244 -7.11 -1.36 13.47
C GLU A 244 -6.18 -1.41 12.25
N ALA A 245 -4.92 -1.01 12.42
CA ALA A 245 -3.94 -1.11 11.34
C ALA A 245 -3.70 -2.57 10.93
N ARG A 246 -3.75 -3.51 11.89
CA ARG A 246 -3.63 -4.94 11.62
C ARG A 246 -4.89 -5.46 10.96
N ARG A 247 -6.06 -5.22 11.55
CA ARG A 247 -7.36 -5.58 10.97
C ARG A 247 -7.45 -5.15 9.50
N LEU A 248 -7.08 -3.91 9.20
CA LEU A 248 -7.09 -3.39 7.83
C LEU A 248 -6.13 -4.12 6.89
N VAL A 249 -4.89 -4.38 7.31
CA VAL A 249 -3.90 -5.10 6.49
C VAL A 249 -4.33 -6.54 6.29
N SER A 250 -4.71 -7.25 7.35
CA SER A 250 -5.16 -8.65 7.29
C SER A 250 -6.40 -8.80 6.40
N THR A 251 -7.37 -7.89 6.49
CA THR A 251 -8.53 -7.88 5.59
C THR A 251 -8.11 -7.67 4.14
N GLN A 252 -7.27 -6.66 3.84
CA GLN A 252 -6.83 -6.41 2.47
C GLN A 252 -6.10 -7.60 1.86
N LEU A 253 -5.20 -8.22 2.63
CA LEU A 253 -4.43 -9.38 2.19
C LEU A 253 -5.30 -10.62 2.01
N ALA A 254 -6.20 -10.90 2.97
CA ALA A 254 -7.08 -12.06 2.92
C ALA A 254 -8.08 -11.98 1.77
N LEU A 255 -8.82 -10.88 1.65
CA LEU A 255 -9.77 -10.68 0.55
C LEU A 255 -9.06 -10.65 -0.80
N GLY A 256 -7.90 -9.98 -0.84
CA GLY A 256 -7.09 -9.92 -2.04
C GLY A 256 -6.66 -11.29 -2.53
N LEU A 257 -6.07 -12.12 -1.66
CA LEU A 257 -5.59 -13.44 -2.04
C LEU A 257 -6.71 -14.45 -2.29
N GLU A 258 -7.77 -14.44 -1.48
CA GLU A 258 -8.92 -15.35 -1.65
C GLU A 258 -9.63 -15.16 -3.00
N HIS A 259 -9.72 -13.91 -3.45
CA HIS A 259 -10.42 -13.57 -4.70
C HIS A 259 -9.46 -13.35 -5.87
N LEU A 260 -8.18 -13.67 -5.74
CA LEU A 260 -7.24 -13.59 -6.85
C LEU A 260 -7.28 -14.86 -7.70
N ARG A 261 -7.41 -14.69 -9.01
CA ARG A 261 -7.23 -15.80 -9.96
C ARG A 261 -5.80 -16.32 -9.90
N GLU A 262 -5.66 -17.61 -10.20
CA GLU A 262 -4.34 -18.22 -10.42
C GLU A 262 -3.55 -17.40 -11.45
N GLU A 263 -2.26 -17.21 -11.20
CA GLU A 263 -1.34 -16.39 -11.98
C GLU A 263 -1.64 -14.88 -11.96
N GLY A 264 -2.60 -14.42 -11.15
CA GLY A 264 -2.95 -13.02 -10.99
C GLY A 264 -1.84 -12.18 -10.34
N THR A 265 -2.09 -10.86 -10.27
CA THR A 265 -1.16 -9.90 -9.65
C THR A 265 -1.76 -9.22 -8.43
N MET A 266 -0.99 -9.08 -7.36
CA MET A 266 -1.31 -8.23 -6.21
C MET A 266 -0.32 -7.08 -6.07
N ILE A 267 -0.85 -5.87 -5.86
CA ILE A 267 -0.08 -4.67 -5.53
C ILE A 267 -0.46 -4.26 -4.11
N VAL A 268 0.52 -4.23 -3.20
CA VAL A 268 0.27 -3.99 -1.78
C VAL A 268 1.14 -2.86 -1.25
N LEU A 269 0.53 -1.85 -0.65
CA LEU A 269 1.24 -0.76 0.02
C LEU A 269 1.82 -1.21 1.36
N LEU A 270 3.13 -1.10 1.51
CA LEU A 270 3.89 -1.50 2.68
C LEU A 270 4.78 -0.35 3.19
N HIS A 271 5.29 -0.49 4.42
CA HIS A 271 6.17 0.50 5.03
C HIS A 271 7.36 -0.15 5.72
N LYS A 272 8.54 0.41 5.48
CA LYS A 272 9.80 -0.04 6.12
C LYS A 272 10.02 -1.53 5.86
N ILE A 273 10.68 -1.84 4.75
CA ILE A 273 10.92 -3.22 4.30
C ILE A 273 11.63 -4.08 5.37
N GLU A 274 12.39 -3.45 6.25
CA GLU A 274 13.12 -4.06 7.36
C GLU A 274 12.26 -4.47 8.58
N ARG A 275 10.94 -4.18 8.58
CA ARG A 275 10.07 -4.62 9.69
C ARG A 275 9.80 -6.11 9.59
N TRP A 276 9.78 -6.79 10.74
CA TRP A 276 9.44 -8.22 10.79
C TRP A 276 8.15 -8.58 10.04
N GLU A 277 7.05 -7.87 10.28
CA GLU A 277 5.77 -8.18 9.60
C GLU A 277 5.86 -8.05 8.08
N VAL A 278 6.64 -7.09 7.60
CA VAL A 278 6.83 -6.84 6.17
C VAL A 278 7.76 -7.88 5.56
N LEU A 279 8.85 -8.20 6.26
CA LEU A 279 9.79 -9.24 5.86
C LEU A 279 9.08 -10.61 5.79
N LYS A 280 8.30 -10.95 6.82
CA LYS A 280 7.49 -12.17 6.88
C LYS A 280 6.49 -12.22 5.71
N LEU A 281 5.82 -11.11 5.43
CA LEU A 281 4.92 -11.00 4.28
C LEU A 281 5.64 -11.24 2.94
N LEU A 282 6.78 -10.60 2.71
CA LEU A 282 7.58 -10.78 1.50
C LEU A 282 8.08 -12.22 1.37
N TYR A 283 8.52 -12.82 2.46
CA TYR A 283 8.94 -14.22 2.51
C TYR A 283 7.79 -15.16 2.15
N HIS A 284 6.59 -14.94 2.70
CA HIS A 284 5.41 -15.72 2.36
C HIS A 284 5.08 -15.62 0.87
N PHE A 285 4.92 -14.41 0.33
CA PHE A 285 4.65 -14.23 -1.09
C PHE A 285 5.72 -14.85 -1.98
N ASN A 286 7.00 -14.80 -1.59
CA ASN A 286 8.08 -15.43 -2.36
C ASN A 286 7.94 -16.95 -2.49
N LYS A 287 7.17 -17.62 -1.62
CA LYS A 287 6.90 -19.07 -1.74
C LYS A 287 5.90 -19.42 -2.84
N PHE A 288 5.08 -18.47 -3.27
CA PHE A 288 3.96 -18.75 -4.18
C PHE A 288 3.75 -17.65 -5.23
N SER A 289 4.72 -16.77 -5.47
CA SER A 289 4.62 -15.70 -6.47
C SER A 289 6.01 -15.16 -6.88
N ASP A 290 6.04 -14.48 -8.03
CA ASP A 290 7.17 -13.67 -8.45
C ASP A 290 7.15 -12.33 -7.72
N VAL A 291 8.02 -12.16 -6.71
CA VAL A 291 8.06 -10.97 -5.84
C VAL A 291 9.03 -9.91 -6.37
N SER A 292 8.53 -8.69 -6.50
CA SER A 292 9.32 -7.47 -6.70
C SER A 292 8.80 -6.33 -5.83
N VAL A 293 9.57 -5.25 -5.70
CA VAL A 293 9.16 -4.05 -4.97
C VAL A 293 9.30 -2.81 -5.83
N PHE A 294 8.41 -1.85 -5.61
CA PHE A 294 8.44 -0.54 -6.23
C PHE A 294 8.49 0.55 -5.17
N LYS A 295 9.49 1.42 -5.27
CA LYS A 295 9.61 2.63 -4.47
C LYS A 295 9.58 3.82 -5.43
N PRO A 296 8.60 4.72 -5.34
CA PRO A 296 8.60 5.93 -6.15
C PRO A 296 9.89 6.74 -5.96
N GLU A 297 10.51 7.15 -7.06
CA GLU A 297 11.76 7.94 -7.05
C GLU A 297 11.52 9.44 -6.88
N ARG A 298 10.31 9.90 -7.19
CA ARG A 298 9.95 11.33 -7.16
C ARG A 298 9.02 11.63 -5.99
N ILE A 299 7.74 11.38 -6.16
CA ILE A 299 6.71 11.67 -5.16
C ILE A 299 6.77 10.62 -4.07
N HIS A 300 6.77 11.05 -2.80
CA HIS A 300 6.92 10.16 -1.65
C HIS A 300 8.27 9.43 -1.58
N ALA A 301 9.28 9.82 -2.36
CA ALA A 301 10.61 9.19 -2.33
C ALA A 301 11.22 9.14 -0.92
N SER A 302 11.06 10.21 -0.13
CA SER A 302 11.53 10.32 1.25
C SER A 302 10.73 9.51 2.29
N ARG A 303 9.54 9.01 1.92
CA ARG A 303 8.69 8.19 2.80
C ARG A 303 9.23 6.78 2.92
N SER A 304 8.84 6.10 4.00
CA SER A 304 9.07 4.66 4.16
C SER A 304 8.12 3.80 3.35
N SER A 305 7.11 4.40 2.72
CA SER A 305 6.13 3.67 1.91
C SER A 305 6.77 3.16 0.62
N PHE A 306 6.43 1.94 0.27
CA PHE A 306 6.78 1.27 -0.98
C PHE A 306 5.70 0.25 -1.30
N TYR A 307 5.73 -0.33 -2.49
CA TYR A 307 4.76 -1.32 -2.94
C TYR A 307 5.43 -2.67 -3.12
N LEU A 308 4.83 -3.72 -2.58
CA LEU A 308 5.02 -5.08 -3.08
C LEU A 308 4.26 -5.21 -4.40
N VAL A 309 4.90 -5.77 -5.41
CA VAL A 309 4.26 -6.23 -6.65
C VAL A 309 4.52 -7.73 -6.76
N ALA A 310 3.51 -8.53 -6.41
CA ALA A 310 3.52 -9.98 -6.46
C ALA A 310 2.79 -10.44 -7.73
N LYS A 311 3.54 -10.98 -8.70
CA LYS A 311 3.00 -11.46 -9.97
C LYS A 311 2.93 -12.98 -9.99
N LYS A 312 2.13 -13.53 -10.90
CA LYS A 312 1.99 -14.98 -11.08
C LYS A 312 1.70 -15.69 -9.76
N VAL A 313 0.75 -15.13 -9.01
CA VAL A 313 0.42 -15.64 -7.70
C VAL A 313 -0.27 -17.00 -7.86
N GLN A 314 0.32 -18.02 -7.25
CA GLN A 314 -0.23 -19.37 -7.19
C GLN A 314 -1.29 -19.43 -6.08
N SER A 315 -2.43 -18.76 -6.29
CA SER A 315 -3.44 -18.49 -5.26
C SER A 315 -4.08 -19.76 -4.69
N HIS A 316 -4.05 -20.87 -5.43
CA HIS A 316 -4.53 -22.17 -4.94
C HIS A 316 -3.44 -23.07 -4.32
N SER A 317 -2.18 -22.61 -4.23
CA SER A 317 -1.12 -23.38 -3.60
C SER A 317 -1.39 -23.61 -2.10
N GLU A 318 -0.82 -24.67 -1.53
CA GLU A 318 -0.94 -24.94 -0.09
C GLU A 318 -0.35 -23.80 0.75
N ALA A 319 0.76 -23.20 0.30
CA ALA A 319 1.38 -22.05 0.94
C ALA A 319 0.44 -20.82 0.94
N ALA A 320 -0.21 -20.51 -0.19
CA ALA A 320 -1.18 -19.43 -0.28
C ALA A 320 -2.40 -19.66 0.63
N ARG A 321 -2.92 -20.89 0.67
CA ARG A 321 -4.03 -21.24 1.57
C ARG A 321 -3.66 -21.11 3.05
N ALA A 322 -2.46 -21.54 3.43
CA ALA A 322 -1.99 -21.45 4.81
C ALA A 322 -1.92 -19.99 5.28
N VAL A 323 -1.33 -19.09 4.48
CA VAL A 323 -1.24 -17.67 4.86
C VAL A 323 -2.59 -16.95 4.82
N LEU A 324 -3.49 -17.37 3.92
CA LEU A 324 -4.87 -16.86 3.92
C LEU A 324 -5.59 -17.19 5.25
N GLN A 325 -5.46 -18.42 5.74
CA GLN A 325 -6.04 -18.80 7.03
C GLN A 325 -5.41 -18.03 8.19
N GLU A 326 -4.09 -17.81 8.14
CA GLU A 326 -3.38 -17.01 9.13
C GLU A 326 -3.92 -15.57 9.18
N TRP A 327 -4.08 -14.89 8.03
CA TRP A 327 -4.61 -13.52 8.01
C TRP A 327 -6.06 -13.44 8.45
N LYS A 328 -6.91 -14.42 8.10
CA LYS A 328 -8.29 -14.49 8.60
C LYS A 328 -8.31 -14.69 10.11
N LYS A 329 -7.43 -15.54 10.64
CA LYS A 329 -7.30 -15.75 12.08
C LYS A 329 -6.80 -14.52 12.81
N GLU A 330 -5.81 -13.82 12.26
CA GLU A 330 -5.31 -12.56 12.82
C GLU A 330 -6.44 -11.52 12.89
N TRP A 331 -7.21 -11.36 11.82
CA TRP A 331 -8.37 -10.46 11.82
C TRP A 331 -9.42 -10.88 12.86
N GLU A 332 -9.75 -12.17 12.97
CA GLU A 332 -10.72 -12.68 13.93
C GLU A 332 -10.28 -12.39 15.36
N VAL A 333 -9.04 -12.72 15.72
CA VAL A 333 -8.51 -12.53 17.08
C VAL A 333 -8.36 -11.05 17.41
N THR A 334 -7.93 -10.22 16.46
CA THR A 334 -7.84 -8.76 16.66
C THR A 334 -9.20 -8.06 16.69
N THR A 335 -10.27 -8.74 16.28
CA THR A 335 -11.65 -8.24 16.34
C THR A 335 -12.37 -8.72 17.59
N PHE A 336 -12.26 -10.01 17.95
CA PHE A 336 -13.06 -10.65 19.00
C PHE A 336 -12.27 -11.12 20.22
N GLY A 337 -10.96 -11.27 20.09
CA GLY A 337 -10.10 -11.88 21.09
C GLY A 337 -9.80 -10.97 22.28
N ARG A 338 -9.35 -11.61 23.36
CA ARG A 338 -8.81 -10.92 24.54
C ARG A 338 -7.36 -10.51 24.32
N ALA A 339 -6.83 -9.66 25.20
CA ALA A 339 -5.47 -9.15 25.10
C ALA A 339 -4.42 -10.28 25.03
N GLU A 340 -4.62 -11.37 25.79
CA GLU A 340 -3.70 -12.51 25.84
C GLU A 340 -3.72 -13.32 24.52
N GLU A 341 -4.91 -13.53 23.94
CA GLU A 341 -5.08 -14.24 22.66
C GLU A 341 -4.48 -13.42 21.51
N ILE A 342 -4.65 -12.09 21.57
CA ILE A 342 -4.01 -11.15 20.65
C ILE A 342 -2.49 -11.22 20.82
N GLU A 343 -1.97 -11.20 22.04
CA GLU A 343 -0.53 -11.30 22.30
C GLU A 343 0.06 -12.61 21.78
N GLU A 344 -0.63 -13.75 21.91
CA GLU A 344 -0.20 -15.06 21.42
C GLU A 344 -0.12 -15.11 19.87
N VAL A 345 -1.15 -14.63 19.17
CA VAL A 345 -1.12 -14.56 17.69
C VAL A 345 -0.05 -13.58 17.20
N LEU A 346 0.22 -12.55 17.99
CA LEU A 346 1.25 -11.56 17.73
C LEU A 346 2.63 -11.96 18.27
N GLU A 347 2.74 -13.10 18.95
CA GLU A 347 3.97 -13.47 19.63
C GLU A 347 5.06 -13.68 18.58
N LYS A 348 6.14 -12.95 18.80
CA LYS A 348 7.17 -12.79 17.80
C LYS A 348 8.31 -13.72 18.11
N ASP A 349 8.29 -14.86 17.45
CA ASP A 349 9.28 -15.91 17.64
C ASP A 349 10.62 -15.50 16.99
N ASP A 350 11.59 -15.12 17.83
CA ASP A 350 12.96 -14.79 17.42
C ASP A 350 13.64 -15.96 16.68
N GLU A 351 13.27 -17.22 16.95
CA GLU A 351 13.81 -18.37 16.20
C GLU A 351 13.25 -18.42 14.78
N LYS A 352 11.94 -18.15 14.58
CA LYS A 352 11.37 -18.00 13.22
C LYS A 352 12.05 -16.89 12.42
N VAL A 353 12.49 -15.82 13.08
CA VAL A 353 13.20 -14.72 12.40
C VAL A 353 14.52 -15.18 11.82
N LYS A 354 15.27 -16.00 12.57
CA LYS A 354 16.55 -16.55 12.10
C LYS A 354 16.34 -17.50 10.93
N GLU A 355 15.34 -18.38 11.01
CA GLU A 355 14.97 -19.28 9.92
C GLU A 355 14.63 -18.51 8.64
N VAL A 356 13.77 -17.49 8.75
CA VAL A 356 13.41 -16.66 7.60
C VAL A 356 14.62 -15.90 7.05
N LEU A 357 15.47 -15.33 7.90
CA LEU A 357 16.69 -14.66 7.43
C LEU A 357 17.65 -15.65 6.74
N GLN A 358 17.77 -16.88 7.23
CA GLN A 358 18.60 -17.89 6.60
C GLN A 358 18.14 -18.22 5.17
N GLU A 359 16.83 -18.27 4.93
CA GLU A 359 16.26 -18.61 3.63
C GLU A 359 16.09 -17.41 2.68
N PHE A 360 15.82 -16.22 3.22
CA PHE A 360 15.32 -15.08 2.45
C PHE A 360 16.22 -13.84 2.49
N ALA A 361 17.30 -13.84 3.27
CA ALA A 361 18.08 -12.62 3.46
C ALA A 361 18.71 -12.07 2.18
N ASP A 362 19.21 -12.93 1.28
CA ASP A 362 19.80 -12.46 0.03
C ASP A 362 18.75 -11.74 -0.83
N LYS A 363 17.56 -12.34 -0.94
CA LYS A 363 16.43 -11.74 -1.65
C LYS A 363 15.94 -10.45 -0.97
N LEU A 364 15.87 -10.44 0.36
CA LEU A 364 15.57 -9.24 1.14
C LEU A 364 16.58 -8.12 0.86
N GLY A 365 17.87 -8.45 0.74
CA GLY A 365 18.92 -7.51 0.38
C GLY A 365 18.70 -6.88 -1.00
N GLU A 366 18.37 -7.70 -2.01
CA GLU A 366 18.05 -7.23 -3.37
C GLU A 366 16.86 -6.26 -3.38
N LEU A 367 15.75 -6.66 -2.74
CA LEU A 367 14.54 -5.84 -2.67
C LEU A 367 14.79 -4.58 -1.82
N GLY A 368 15.48 -4.73 -0.70
CA GLY A 368 15.78 -3.68 0.25
C GLY A 368 16.69 -2.60 -0.32
N GLU A 369 17.70 -2.96 -1.10
CA GLU A 369 18.68 -2.01 -1.65
C GLU A 369 18.01 -0.90 -2.45
N ILE A 370 17.03 -1.24 -3.29
CA ILE A 370 16.29 -0.28 -4.11
C ILE A 370 15.50 0.68 -3.20
N VAL A 371 14.75 0.14 -2.24
CA VAL A 371 13.92 0.90 -1.31
C VAL A 371 14.78 1.83 -0.45
N TRP A 372 15.86 1.31 0.14
CA TRP A 372 16.71 2.06 1.05
C TRP A 372 17.46 3.17 0.33
N ARG A 373 18.01 2.88 -0.85
CA ARG A 373 18.78 3.85 -1.65
C ARG A 373 17.92 5.04 -2.06
N ILE A 374 16.73 4.78 -2.63
CA ILE A 374 15.82 5.84 -3.07
C ILE A 374 15.42 6.71 -1.88
N GLN A 375 15.05 6.09 -0.75
CA GLN A 375 14.66 6.84 0.44
C GLN A 375 15.81 7.67 1.02
N ALA A 376 17.01 7.09 1.14
CA ALA A 376 18.18 7.77 1.67
C ALA A 376 18.53 9.01 0.83
N ASN A 377 18.56 8.86 -0.50
CA ASN A 377 18.84 9.96 -1.43
C ASN A 377 17.80 11.10 -1.31
N ALA A 378 16.52 10.76 -1.20
CA ALA A 378 15.45 11.74 -1.06
C ALA A 378 15.48 12.45 0.32
N LEU A 379 15.82 11.74 1.39
CA LEU A 379 15.95 12.33 2.72
C LEU A 379 17.14 13.27 2.80
N GLU A 380 18.32 12.92 2.26
CA GLU A 380 19.51 13.79 2.29
C GLU A 380 19.29 15.12 1.55
N THR A 381 18.51 15.10 0.47
CA THR A 381 18.24 16.29 -0.34
C THR A 381 17.08 17.14 0.21
N SER A 382 16.34 16.62 1.19
CA SER A 382 15.17 17.28 1.76
C SER A 382 15.53 18.61 2.44
N LYS A 383 14.77 19.66 2.16
CA LYS A 383 15.06 21.03 2.65
C LYS A 383 15.11 21.14 4.18
N TRP A 384 14.33 20.32 4.89
CA TRP A 384 14.26 20.31 6.37
C TRP A 384 15.42 19.53 7.02
N MET A 385 16.22 18.80 6.24
CA MET A 385 17.45 18.13 6.68
C MET A 385 18.68 19.06 6.58
N LYS A 386 18.56 20.21 5.92
CA LYS A 386 19.62 21.21 5.79
C LYS A 386 19.60 22.16 7.00
N LYS A 387 20.78 22.39 7.60
CA LYS A 387 20.97 23.24 8.79
C LYS A 387 20.41 24.64 8.60
#